data_AF-A0A3D0TGI1-F1
#
_entry.id   AF-A0A3D0TGI1-F1
#
_cell.length_a   1.000
_cell.length_b   1.000
_cell.length_c   1.000
_cell.angle_alpha   90.00
_cell.angle_beta   90.00
_cell.angle_gamma   90.00
#
_symmetry.space_group_name_H-M   'P 1'
#
loop_
_entity.id
_entity.type
_entity.pdbx_description
1 polymer ?
#
loop_
_entity_poly.entity_id
_entity_poly.type
_entity_poly.pdbx_seq_one_letter_code
_entity_poly.pdbx_strand_id
1 'polypeptide(L)' 'YPGGSSSGSAAAVAAGLCPIALGLDGGGSIRIPASLCGVVGLKTTWGRISSAGSAPLSWSLSTVGPITSTVRDTALAYSF' A
#
# COMPACT_ATOMS: atom_id res chain seq x y z
N TYR A 1 -12.57 -5.22 -11.01
CA TYR A 1 -11.70 -5.97 -10.08
C TYR A 1 -10.96 -4.99 -9.17
N PRO A 2 -10.60 -5.36 -7.93
CA PRO A 2 -9.89 -4.48 -7.00
C PRO A 2 -8.49 -4.04 -7.44
N GLY A 3 -7.88 -4.67 -8.46
CA GLY A 3 -6.46 -4.48 -8.81
C GLY A 3 -5.55 -5.37 -7.98
N GLY A 4 -4.23 -5.30 -8.20
CA GLY A 4 -3.31 -6.19 -7.50
C GLY A 4 -1.85 -5.73 -7.49
N SER A 5 -1.00 -6.41 -6.72
CA SER A 5 -1.30 -7.62 -5.92
C SER A 5 -1.98 -7.35 -4.58
N SER A 6 -1.97 -6.12 -4.05
CA SER A 6 -2.62 -5.76 -2.77
C SER A 6 -4.13 -5.58 -2.86
N SER A 7 -4.83 -6.53 -3.52
CA SER A 7 -6.28 -6.51 -3.77
C SER A 7 -7.09 -6.46 -2.48
N GLY A 8 -6.80 -7.37 -1.54
CA GLY A 8 -7.47 -7.45 -0.25
C GLY A 8 -7.24 -6.20 0.61
N SER A 9 -6.02 -5.68 0.63
CA SER A 9 -5.68 -4.47 1.39
C SER A 9 -6.50 -3.26 0.92
N ALA A 10 -6.54 -2.99 -0.39
CA ALA A 10 -7.30 -1.87 -0.92
C ALA A 10 -8.81 -2.06 -0.75
N ALA A 11 -9.32 -3.28 -0.99
CA ALA A 11 -10.74 -3.58 -0.80
C ALA A 11 -11.19 -3.45 0.66
N ALA A 12 -10.37 -3.89 1.62
CA ALA A 12 -10.69 -3.79 3.05
C ALA A 12 -10.79 -2.33 3.51
N VAL A 13 -9.85 -1.48 3.07
CA VAL A 13 -9.88 -0.04 3.36
C VAL A 13 -11.07 0.63 2.67
N ALA A 14 -11.32 0.32 1.39
CA ALA A 14 -12.43 0.89 0.64
C ALA A 14 -13.80 0.52 1.23
N ALA A 15 -13.93 -0.69 1.79
CA ALA A 15 -15.12 -1.15 2.48
C ALA A 15 -15.26 -0.59 3.91
N GLY A 16 -14.28 0.16 4.41
CA GLY A 16 -14.29 0.71 5.78
C GLY A 16 -14.06 -0.34 6.87
N LEU A 17 -13.51 -1.51 6.54
CA LEU A 17 -13.25 -2.59 7.50
C LEU A 17 -12.01 -2.30 8.37
N CYS A 18 -11.04 -1.57 7.83
CA CYS A 18 -9.90 -1.06 8.57
C CYS A 18 -9.50 0.34 8.08
N PRO A 19 -8.92 1.18 8.95
CA PRO A 19 -8.50 2.53 8.56
C PRO A 19 -7.20 2.53 7.74
N ILE A 20 -6.36 1.51 7.92
CA ILE A 20 -5.05 1.37 7.30
C ILE A 20 -4.83 -0.10 6.94
N ALA A 21 -4.26 -0.33 5.76
CA ALA A 21 -3.67 -1.61 5.39
C ALA A 21 -2.25 -1.39 4.83
N LEU A 22 -1.42 -2.43 4.86
CA LEU A 22 -0.10 -2.41 4.25
C LEU A 22 -0.12 -3.12 2.89
N GLY A 23 0.75 -2.66 1.99
CA GLY A 23 1.03 -3.31 0.73
C GLY A 23 2.52 -3.30 0.40
N LEU A 24 2.87 -4.03 -0.66
CA LEU A 24 4.21 -4.07 -1.20
C LEU A 24 4.14 -3.77 -2.70
N ASP A 25 4.92 -2.80 -3.15
CA ASP A 25 4.83 -2.29 -4.51
C ASP A 25 6.20 -2.33 -5.18
N GLY A 26 6.35 -3.24 -6.14
CA GLY A 26 7.46 -3.27 -7.10
C GLY A 26 7.04 -2.85 -8.51
N GLY A 27 5.82 -3.21 -8.93
CA GLY A 27 5.28 -2.92 -10.27
C GLY A 27 3.99 -2.09 -10.28
N GLY A 28 3.63 -1.46 -9.16
CA GLY A 28 2.37 -0.73 -8.99
C GLY A 28 1.40 -1.38 -8.01
N SER A 29 1.83 -2.40 -7.27
CA SER A 29 0.91 -3.22 -6.47
C SER A 29 0.27 -2.55 -5.25
N ILE A 30 0.70 -1.35 -4.87
CA ILE A 30 -0.04 -0.46 -3.95
C ILE A 30 -0.90 0.51 -4.76
N ARG A 31 -0.31 1.16 -5.77
CA ARG A 31 -0.94 2.26 -6.53
C ARG A 31 -2.11 1.80 -7.41
N ILE A 32 -1.97 0.66 -8.09
CA ILE A 32 -2.99 0.08 -8.97
C ILE A 32 -4.25 -0.25 -8.18
N PRO A 33 -4.22 -1.08 -7.12
CA PRO A 33 -5.44 -1.39 -6.40
C PRO A 33 -6.02 -0.17 -5.66
N ALA A 34 -5.19 0.74 -5.17
CA ALA A 34 -5.68 2.00 -4.60
C ALA A 34 -6.50 2.81 -5.62
N SER A 35 -5.99 2.97 -6.85
CA SER A 35 -6.69 3.67 -7.92
C SER A 35 -8.01 3.01 -8.32
N LEU A 36 -8.05 1.67 -8.36
CA LEU A 36 -9.26 0.95 -8.78
C LEU A 36 -10.32 0.84 -7.67
N CYS A 37 -9.90 0.86 -6.41
CA CYS A 37 -10.80 0.84 -5.26
C CYS A 37 -11.19 2.24 -4.75
N GLY A 38 -10.65 3.31 -5.33
CA GLY A 38 -10.97 4.69 -4.93
C GLY A 38 -10.40 5.08 -3.57
N VAL A 39 -9.23 4.55 -3.21
CA VAL A 39 -8.51 4.85 -1.95
C VAL A 39 -7.12 5.40 -2.25
N VAL A 40 -6.40 5.82 -1.20
CA VAL A 40 -5.05 6.37 -1.32
C VAL A 40 -4.02 5.27 -1.06
N GLY A 41 -3.03 5.12 -1.94
CA GLY A 41 -1.92 4.18 -1.77
C GLY A 41 -0.58 4.87 -2.02
N LEU A 42 0.32 4.81 -1.03
CA LEU A 42 1.62 5.46 -1.11
C LEU A 42 2.73 4.46 -1.46
N LYS A 43 3.32 4.62 -2.65
CA LYS A 43 4.64 4.06 -3.00
C LYS A 43 5.71 4.96 -2.37
N THR A 44 6.47 4.43 -1.42
CA THR A 44 7.60 5.16 -0.84
C THR A 44 8.83 5.09 -1.75
N THR A 45 9.77 6.01 -1.54
CA THR A 45 11.12 5.91 -2.12
C THR A 45 11.78 4.59 -1.70
N TRP A 46 12.52 3.94 -2.60
CA TRP A 46 13.19 2.69 -2.28
C TRP A 46 14.12 2.83 -1.07
N GLY A 47 14.05 1.85 -0.16
CA GLY A 47 14.79 1.84 1.11
C GLY A 47 14.25 2.77 2.21
N ARG A 48 13.22 3.59 1.95
CA ARG A 48 12.67 4.52 2.95
C ARG A 48 11.98 3.81 4.11
N ILE A 49 11.31 2.69 3.86
CA ILE A 49 10.74 1.81 4.87
C ILE A 49 11.46 0.48 4.79
N SER A 50 11.88 -0.04 5.95
CA SER A 50 12.48 -1.37 6.02
C SER A 50 11.50 -2.45 5.56
N SER A 51 11.93 -3.30 4.64
CA SER A 51 11.16 -4.47 4.21
C SER A 51 11.50 -5.74 5.00
N ALA A 52 12.21 -5.60 6.13
CA ALA A 52 12.55 -6.73 6.98
C ALA A 52 11.27 -7.46 7.45
N GLY A 53 11.24 -8.78 7.29
CA GLY A 53 10.07 -9.61 7.61
C GLY A 53 8.97 -9.62 6.54
N SER A 54 9.09 -8.82 5.47
CA SER A 54 8.20 -8.91 4.31
C SER A 54 8.56 -10.09 3.41
N ALA A 55 7.56 -10.64 2.72
CA ALA A 55 7.80 -11.65 1.69
C ALA A 55 8.64 -11.07 0.55
N PRO A 56 9.62 -11.81 0.01
CA PRO A 56 10.46 -11.31 -1.07
C PRO A 56 9.65 -11.16 -2.36
N LEU A 57 9.60 -9.93 -2.90
CA LEU A 57 9.01 -9.63 -4.20
C LEU A 57 10.09 -9.24 -5.22
N SER A 58 10.89 -8.24 -4.89
CA SER A 58 12.07 -7.82 -5.65
C SER A 58 12.97 -7.00 -4.71
N TRP A 59 14.24 -7.35 -4.67
CA TRP A 59 15.24 -6.78 -3.77
C TRP A 59 15.59 -5.32 -4.07
N SER A 60 15.40 -4.86 -5.32
CA SER A 60 15.78 -3.50 -5.76
C SER A 60 14.61 -2.60 -6.14
N LEU A 61 13.40 -3.14 -6.30
CA LEU A 61 12.25 -2.36 -6.81
C LEU A 61 11.09 -2.28 -5.81
N SER A 62 10.98 -3.25 -4.91
CA SER A 62 9.84 -3.36 -4.01
C SER A 62 9.98 -2.42 -2.82
N THR A 63 8.88 -1.78 -2.46
CA THR A 63 8.81 -0.95 -1.25
C THR A 63 7.53 -1.25 -0.49
N VAL A 64 7.61 -1.20 0.84
CA VAL A 64 6.44 -1.24 1.70
C VAL A 64 5.79 0.14 1.71
N GLY A 65 4.45 0.18 1.79
CA GLY A 65 3.74 1.44 1.95
C GLY A 65 2.29 1.25 2.41
N PRO A 66 1.69 2.31 2.99
CA PRO A 66 0.31 2.28 3.46
C PRO A 66 -0.71 2.44 2.34
N ILE A 67 -1.89 1.87 2.56
CA ILE A 67 -3.14 2.10 1.84
C ILE A 67 -4.17 2.58 2.85
N THR A 68 -4.80 3.72 2.61
CA THR A 68 -5.75 4.38 3.52
C THR A 68 -6.88 5.08 2.74
N SER A 69 -7.96 5.47 3.41
CA SER A 69 -9.10 6.13 2.76
C SER A 69 -8.84 7.60 2.41
N THR A 70 -7.94 8.27 3.12
CA THR A 70 -7.59 9.69 2.87
C THR A 70 -6.08 9.92 2.86
N VAL A 71 -5.65 11.01 2.21
CA VAL A 71 -4.23 11.44 2.18
C VAL A 71 -3.72 11.78 3.59
N ARG A 72 -4.58 12.34 4.44
CA ARG A 72 -4.25 12.65 5.84
C ARG A 72 -3.91 11.38 6.61
N ASP A 73 -4.72 10.34 6.46
CA ASP A 73 -4.48 9.06 7.13
C ASP A 73 -3.23 8.38 6.57
N THR A 74 -2.96 8.53 5.26
CA THR A 74 -1.71 8.05 4.64
C THR A 74 -0.50 8.71 5.29
N ALA A 75 -0.54 10.04 5.50
CA ALA A 75 0.55 10.78 6.11
C ALA A 75 0.79 10.37 7.57
N LEU A 76 -0.29 10.13 8.33
CA LEU A 76 -0.19 9.61 9.70
C LEU A 76 0.40 8.19 9.70
N ALA A 77 -0.13 7.28 8.87
CA ALA A 77 0.36 5.91 8.73
C ALA A 77 1.84 5.84 8.34
N TYR A 78 2.33 6.83 7.58
CA TYR A 78 3.71 6.94 7.14
C TYR A 78 4.67 7.60 8.15
N SER A 79 4.14 8.27 9.19
CA SER A 79 4.95 9.06 10.12
C SER A 79 5.73 8.25 11.16
N PHE A 80 5.49 6.94 11.22
CA PHE A 80 6.14 6.02 12.17
C PHE A 80 7.40 5.37 11.58
#